data_AF-A0A1Q6U1Q3-F1
#
_entry.id   AF-A0A1Q6U1Q3-F1
#
_cell.length_a   1.000
_cell.length_b   1.000
_cell.length_c   1.000
_cell.angle_alpha   90.00
_cell.angle_beta   90.00
_cell.angle_gamma   90.00
#
_symmetry.space_group_name_H-M   'P 1'
#
loop_
_entity.id
_entity.type
_entity.pdbx_description
1 polymer ?
#
loop_
_entity_poly.entity_id
_entity_poly.type
_entity_poly.pdbx_seq_one_letter_code
_entity_poly.pdbx_strand_id
1 'polypeptide(L)'
;MEKEERTAEAAGYEGEITAENLWTVIVSLQGKVFYTSKKLPFTYTVRGGELFTDRRDRSVTRSTFERALEKIRSDPAIKGPKKLNVYGAPYVWAILKTVGAVPSEKEEPKGQG
;
A
#
# COMPACT_ATOMS: atom_id res chain seq x y z
N MET A 1 9.69 10.72 -31.60
CA MET A 1 8.98 9.52 -31.14
C MET A 1 9.08 9.52 -29.62
N GLU A 2 8.26 10.37 -29.00
CA GLU A 2 8.20 10.58 -27.56
C GLU A 2 7.76 9.28 -26.89
N LYS A 3 8.67 8.65 -26.17
CA LYS A 3 8.28 7.69 -25.15
C LYS A 3 7.93 8.54 -23.93
N GLU A 4 6.64 8.86 -23.83
CA GLU A 4 6.05 9.40 -22.62
C GLU A 4 6.16 8.31 -21.54
N GLU A 5 7.32 8.25 -20.88
CA GLU A 5 7.49 7.58 -19.61
C GLU A 5 6.72 8.40 -18.58
N ARG A 6 5.41 8.16 -18.56
CA ARG A 6 4.51 8.59 -17.50
C ARG A 6 4.88 7.79 -16.26
N THR A 7 6.00 8.16 -15.65
CA THR A 7 6.37 7.79 -14.29
C THR A 7 5.17 8.17 -13.45
N ALA A 8 4.49 7.17 -12.89
CA ALA A 8 3.33 7.36 -12.05
C ALA A 8 3.68 8.42 -11.01
N GLU A 9 3.14 9.64 -11.18
CA GLU A 9 3.20 10.68 -10.17
C GLU A 9 2.72 10.01 -8.90
N ALA A 10 3.66 9.86 -7.97
CA ALA A 10 3.41 9.21 -6.71
C ALA A 10 2.30 10.02 -6.05
N ALA A 11 1.08 9.53 -6.18
CA ALA A 11 -0.08 9.97 -5.43
C ALA A 11 0.07 9.60 -3.94
N GLY A 12 1.30 9.58 -3.44
CA GLY A 12 1.66 9.38 -2.06
C GLY A 12 1.50 10.73 -1.36
N TYR A 13 0.75 10.71 -0.28
CA TYR A 13 0.71 11.81 0.67
C TYR A 13 2.14 12.23 1.07
N GLU A 14 2.48 13.50 0.87
CA GLU A 14 3.82 14.06 1.15
C GLU A 14 4.04 14.40 2.64
N GLY A 15 3.50 13.58 3.55
CA GLY A 15 3.58 13.81 4.99
C GLY A 15 3.83 12.52 5.77
N GLU A 16 4.15 12.67 7.06
CA GLU A 16 4.31 11.51 7.94
C GLU A 16 2.97 10.78 8.11
N ILE A 17 2.96 9.48 7.79
CA ILE A 17 1.80 8.63 8.06
C ILE A 17 1.78 8.19 9.52
N THR A 18 0.71 8.56 10.21
CA THR A 18 0.40 8.14 11.58
C THR A 18 -0.84 7.26 11.59
N ALA A 19 -1.10 6.54 12.69
CA ALA A 19 -2.32 5.75 12.82
C ALA A 19 -3.59 6.59 12.68
N GLU A 20 -3.54 7.87 13.08
CA GLU A 20 -4.67 8.78 13.05
C GLU A 20 -5.00 9.28 11.64
N ASN A 21 -3.98 9.58 10.82
CA ASN A 21 -4.17 10.10 9.47
C ASN A 21 -4.20 9.01 8.38
N LEU A 22 -3.70 7.80 8.68
CA LEU A 22 -3.58 6.69 7.72
C LEU A 22 -4.90 6.43 6.99
N TRP A 23 -5.99 6.31 7.74
CA TRP A 23 -7.29 6.01 7.16
C TRP A 23 -7.81 7.14 6.27
N THR A 24 -7.66 8.39 6.70
CA THR A 24 -8.03 9.57 5.92
C THR A 24 -7.27 9.63 4.59
N VAL A 25 -5.98 9.33 4.61
CA VAL A 25 -5.16 9.25 3.39
C VAL A 25 -5.64 8.13 2.49
N ILE A 26 -5.89 6.93 3.01
CA ILE A 26 -6.45 5.80 2.23
C ILE A 26 -7.77 6.20 1.56
N VAL A 27 -8.68 6.82 2.30
CA VAL A 27 -9.98 7.29 1.76
C VAL A 27 -9.77 8.32 0.64
N SER A 28 -8.81 9.22 0.77
CA SER A 28 -8.49 10.23 -0.24
C SER A 28 -7.91 9.63 -1.54
N LEU A 29 -7.27 8.47 -1.46
CA LEU A 29 -6.64 7.80 -2.59
C LEU A 29 -7.51 6.72 -3.24
N GLN A 30 -8.74 6.51 -2.75
CA GLN A 30 -9.66 5.57 -3.38
C GLN A 30 -9.90 5.91 -4.86
N GLY A 31 -10.12 4.89 -5.68
CA GLY A 31 -10.26 5.04 -7.13
C GLY A 31 -8.95 5.26 -7.90
N LYS A 32 -7.81 5.52 -7.22
CA LYS A 32 -6.49 5.53 -7.87
C LYS A 32 -5.99 4.10 -8.13
N VAL A 33 -5.09 3.96 -9.10
CA VAL A 33 -4.46 2.68 -9.46
C VAL A 33 -3.23 2.46 -8.59
N PHE A 34 -3.20 1.31 -7.91
CA PHE A 34 -2.10 0.84 -7.09
C PHE A 34 -1.49 -0.41 -7.71
N TYR A 35 -0.24 -0.70 -7.36
CA TYR A 35 0.48 -1.88 -7.84
C TYR A 35 0.94 -2.75 -6.68
N THR A 36 0.60 -4.03 -6.75
CA THR A 36 1.14 -5.00 -5.79
C THR A 36 2.65 -5.20 -6.00
N SER A 37 3.34 -5.87 -5.07
CA SER A 37 4.76 -6.23 -5.23
C SER A 37 5.06 -7.03 -6.51
N LYS A 38 4.05 -7.64 -7.14
CA LYS A 38 4.16 -8.34 -8.43
C LYS A 38 3.80 -7.46 -9.64
N LYS A 39 3.73 -6.14 -9.48
CA LYS A 39 3.30 -5.15 -10.49
C LYS A 39 1.89 -5.41 -11.06
N LEU A 40 1.02 -6.06 -10.31
CA LEU A 40 -0.38 -6.21 -10.70
C LEU A 40 -1.15 -4.95 -10.31
N PRO A 41 -1.80 -4.26 -11.28
CA PRO A 41 -2.62 -3.10 -11.01
C PRO A 41 -3.91 -3.50 -10.29
N PHE A 42 -4.36 -2.65 -9.37
CA PHE A 42 -5.65 -2.76 -8.71
C PHE A 42 -6.14 -1.39 -8.28
N THR A 43 -7.46 -1.25 -8.15
CA THR A 43 -8.10 -0.11 -7.51
C THR A 43 -8.85 -0.59 -6.27
N TYR A 44 -9.25 0.35 -5.43
CA TYR A 44 -10.12 0.07 -4.30
C TYR A 44 -11.12 1.19 -4.05
N THR A 45 -12.17 0.84 -3.31
CA THR A 45 -13.17 1.77 -2.78
C THR A 45 -13.31 1.57 -1.28
N VAL A 46 -13.69 2.63 -0.56
CA VAL A 46 -13.89 2.55 0.89
C VAL A 46 -15.37 2.72 1.21
N ARG A 47 -15.92 1.81 2.02
CA ARG A 47 -17.32 1.85 2.49
C ARG A 47 -17.34 1.52 3.99
N GLY A 48 -17.86 2.43 4.82
CA GLY A 48 -18.11 2.13 6.24
C GLY A 48 -16.90 1.74 7.09
N GLY A 49 -15.68 2.19 6.77
CA GLY A 49 -14.47 1.77 7.49
C GLY A 49 -13.82 0.50 6.93
N GLU A 50 -14.28 0.04 5.77
CA GLU A 50 -13.79 -1.14 5.08
C GLU A 50 -13.34 -0.81 3.66
N LEU A 51 -12.22 -1.40 3.24
CA LEU A 51 -11.63 -1.23 1.93
C LEU A 51 -11.93 -2.46 1.07
N PHE A 52 -12.51 -2.23 -0.11
CA PHE A 52 -12.85 -3.26 -1.09
C PHE A 52 -11.96 -3.08 -2.30
N THR A 53 -11.11 -4.07 -2.58
CA THR A 53 -10.30 -4.09 -3.81
C THR A 53 -11.09 -4.74 -4.94
N ASP A 54 -10.92 -4.27 -6.17
CA ASP A 54 -11.50 -4.92 -7.37
C ASP A 54 -11.06 -6.39 -7.56
N ARG A 55 -9.95 -6.78 -6.91
CA ARG A 55 -9.31 -8.09 -7.07
C ARG A 55 -9.71 -9.13 -6.00
N ARG A 56 -10.57 -8.79 -5.04
CA ARG A 56 -10.93 -9.66 -3.90
C ARG A 56 -12.40 -9.50 -3.51
N ASP A 57 -13.00 -10.62 -3.10
CA ASP A 57 -14.38 -10.66 -2.59
C ASP A 57 -14.54 -10.13 -1.17
N ARG A 58 -13.48 -10.21 -0.32
CA ARG A 58 -13.55 -9.74 1.07
C ARG A 58 -12.89 -8.39 1.23
N SER A 59 -13.51 -7.56 2.06
CA SER A 59 -12.99 -6.28 2.51
C SER A 59 -11.80 -6.43 3.46
N VAL A 60 -11.03 -5.36 3.56
CA VAL A 60 -10.01 -5.15 4.58
C VAL A 60 -10.46 -4.00 5.48
N THR A 61 -10.58 -4.24 6.78
CA THR A 61 -11.05 -3.23 7.73
C THR A 61 -9.95 -2.21 8.05
N ARG A 62 -10.35 -1.01 8.47
CA ARG A 62 -9.46 0.03 9.02
C ARG A 62 -8.49 -0.52 10.07
N SER A 63 -8.99 -1.32 11.02
CA SER A 63 -8.16 -1.92 12.08
C SER A 63 -7.07 -2.83 11.55
N THR A 64 -7.26 -3.44 10.37
CA THR A 64 -6.23 -4.26 9.73
C THR A 64 -5.07 -3.38 9.23
N PHE A 65 -5.36 -2.21 8.68
CA PHE A 65 -4.35 -1.25 8.25
C PHE A 65 -3.60 -0.65 9.44
N GLU A 66 -4.31 -0.26 10.49
CA GLU A 66 -3.72 0.29 11.73
C GLU A 66 -2.77 -0.72 12.37
N ARG A 67 -3.21 -2.00 12.51
CA ARG A 67 -2.36 -3.08 13.02
C ARG A 67 -1.15 -3.35 12.13
N ALA A 68 -1.33 -3.32 10.81
CA ALA A 68 -0.21 -3.53 9.89
C ALA A 68 0.83 -2.41 10.01
N LEU A 69 0.40 -1.15 10.11
CA LEU A 69 1.27 0.00 10.33
C LEU A 69 2.06 -0.13 11.65
N GLU A 70 1.36 -0.40 12.75
CA GLU A 70 1.99 -0.58 14.07
C GLU A 70 3.04 -1.69 14.03
N LYS A 71 2.72 -2.81 13.39
CA LYS A 71 3.62 -3.95 13.27
C LYS A 71 4.87 -3.62 12.44
N ILE A 72 4.73 -2.87 11.35
CA ILE A 72 5.86 -2.40 10.53
C ILE A 72 6.74 -1.41 11.31
N ARG A 73 6.12 -0.51 12.08
CA ARG A 73 6.83 0.47 12.92
C ARG A 73 7.55 -0.20 14.10
N SER A 74 6.95 -1.24 14.68
CA SER A 74 7.51 -1.97 15.82
C SER A 74 8.58 -2.99 15.42
N ASP A 75 8.43 -3.67 14.27
CA ASP A 75 9.36 -4.68 13.79
C ASP A 75 10.00 -4.28 12.44
N PRO A 76 11.21 -3.67 12.45
CA PRO A 76 11.91 -3.30 11.22
C PRO A 76 12.34 -4.51 10.36
N ALA A 77 12.20 -5.74 10.87
CA ALA A 77 12.41 -6.96 10.08
C ALA A 77 11.26 -7.24 9.09
N ILE A 78 10.12 -6.52 9.18
CA ILE A 78 9.00 -6.64 8.25
C ILE A 78 9.31 -5.85 6.98
N LYS A 79 9.91 -6.53 6.02
CA LYS A 79 10.24 -5.99 4.68
C LYS A 79 9.24 -6.37 3.58
N GLY A 80 8.11 -6.97 3.94
CA GLY A 80 7.16 -7.38 2.92
C GLY A 80 5.81 -7.88 3.42
N PRO A 81 4.84 -8.02 2.50
CA PRO A 81 3.45 -8.35 2.82
C PRO A 81 3.33 -9.67 3.58
N LYS A 82 4.18 -10.65 3.28
CA LYS A 82 4.11 -12.00 3.87
C LYS A 82 4.23 -11.99 5.40
N LYS A 83 5.00 -11.06 5.97
CA LYS A 83 5.21 -10.95 7.41
C LYS A 83 4.11 -10.19 8.16
N LEU A 84 3.23 -9.49 7.44
CA LEU A 84 2.08 -8.83 8.06
C LEU A 84 1.11 -9.84 8.68
N ASN A 85 0.97 -11.02 8.07
CA ASN A 85 0.04 -12.07 8.48
C ASN A 85 -1.43 -11.58 8.58
N VAL A 86 -1.85 -10.79 7.58
CA VAL A 86 -3.22 -10.26 7.47
C VAL A 86 -3.87 -10.71 6.16
N TYR A 87 -5.21 -10.77 6.15
CA TYR A 87 -5.94 -10.97 4.91
C TYR A 87 -5.66 -9.80 3.94
N GLY A 88 -5.47 -10.09 2.66
CA GLY A 88 -5.17 -9.04 1.68
C GLY A 88 -3.79 -8.40 1.84
N ALA A 89 -2.87 -9.03 2.58
CA ALA A 89 -1.50 -8.54 2.80
C ALA A 89 -0.79 -7.89 1.58
N PRO A 90 -0.81 -8.45 0.35
CA PRO A 90 -0.17 -7.79 -0.79
C PRO A 90 -0.79 -6.43 -1.15
N TYR A 91 -2.08 -6.24 -0.94
CA TYR A 91 -2.79 -4.98 -1.18
C TYR A 91 -2.56 -3.98 -0.05
N VAL A 92 -2.65 -4.46 1.20
CA VAL A 92 -2.35 -3.66 2.40
C VAL A 92 -0.94 -3.09 2.30
N TRP A 93 0.04 -3.95 2.01
CA TRP A 93 1.44 -3.53 1.83
C TRP A 93 1.62 -2.53 0.69
N ALA A 94 0.98 -2.76 -0.46
CA ALA A 94 1.08 -1.85 -1.60
C ALA A 94 0.56 -0.45 -1.27
N ILE A 95 -0.59 -0.36 -0.59
CA ILE A 95 -1.17 0.91 -0.16
C ILE A 95 -0.26 1.59 0.87
N LEU A 96 0.15 0.89 1.93
CA LEU A 96 1.06 1.41 2.95
C LEU A 96 2.38 1.90 2.34
N LYS A 97 2.93 1.14 1.38
CA LYS A 97 4.14 1.55 0.66
C LYS A 97 3.94 2.83 -0.14
N THR A 98 2.81 2.95 -0.82
CA THR A 98 2.51 4.11 -1.68
C THR A 98 2.33 5.38 -0.85
N VAL A 99 1.76 5.28 0.35
CA VAL A 99 1.58 6.44 1.24
C VAL A 99 2.83 6.77 2.07
N GLY A 100 3.95 6.04 1.90
CA GLY A 100 5.17 6.27 2.69
C GLY A 100 5.12 5.71 4.11
N ALA A 101 4.19 4.82 4.41
CA ALA A 101 4.06 4.19 5.73
C ALA A 101 5.02 3.00 5.97
N VAL A 102 5.70 2.54 4.92
CA VAL A 102 6.74 1.50 5.03
C VAL A 102 8.10 2.11 4.72
N PRO A 103 9.18 1.63 5.36
CA PRO A 103 10.53 2.07 4.99
C PRO A 103 10.79 1.73 3.52
N SER A 104 11.23 2.73 2.76
CA SER A 104 11.67 2.52 1.38
C SER A 104 12.94 1.68 1.39
N GLU A 105 12.83 0.39 1.06
CA GLU A 105 14.00 -0.35 0.60
C GLU A 105 14.50 0.38 -0.64
N LYS A 106 15.70 0.99 -0.55
CA LYS A 106 16.48 1.37 -1.73
C LYS A 106 16.45 0.17 -2.66
N GLU A 107 15.93 0.35 -3.87
CA GLU A 107 15.85 -0.70 -4.87
C GLU A 107 17.22 -1.37 -5.03
N GLU A 108 17.36 -2.59 -4.54
CA GLU A 108 18.42 -3.46 -5.02
C GLU A 108 18.07 -3.80 -6.47
N PRO A 109 18.95 -3.51 -7.44
CA PRO A 109 18.71 -3.89 -8.82
C PRO A 109 18.66 -5.41 -8.85
N LYS A 110 17.49 -5.97 -9.20
CA LYS A 110 17.39 -7.40 -9.52
C LYS A 110 18.23 -7.64 -10.77
N GLY A 111 19.45 -8.09 -10.54
CA GLY A 111 20.30 -8.71 -11.54
C GLY A 111 19.49 -9.80 -12.24
N GLN A 112 19.30 -9.58 -13.53
CA GLN A 112 18.85 -10.57 -14.49
C GLN A 112 20.02 -11.55 -14.66
N GLY A 113 19.85 -12.77 -14.18
CA GLY A 113 20.77 -13.90 -14.39
C GLY A 113 20.17 -14.86 -15.39
#